data_AF-A0A9P5QMD9-F1
#
_entry.id   AF-A0A9P5QMD9-F1
#
_cell.length_a   1.000
_cell.length_b   1.000
_cell.length_c   1.000
_cell.angle_alpha   90.00
_cell.angle_beta   90.00
_cell.angle_gamma   90.00
#
_symmetry.space_group_name_H-M   'P 1'
#
loop_
_entity.id
_entity.type
_entity.pdbx_description
1 polymer ?
#
loop_
_entity_poly.entity_id
_entity_poly.type
_entity_poly.pdbx_seq_one_letter_code
_entity_poly.pdbx_strand_id
1 'polypeptide(L)'
;EFQGKLLCGVNHRICLYAWKTSDKGTSDNNLTLECTHRGFILILSLAIHGEFIVAGDLIMSMTLLRYTDKKITEIARDASMDMLTALEAIDDETFIAADNASSLFTLVKNTETTSEDEAKRLQWSGGWHLGDQINRFKHGSLVMANQEGDAPAIPKLLFATVSGAIGVVATLTADKYQVLHHLETNMSK
;
A
#
# COMPACT_ATOMS: atom_id res chain seq x y z
N GLU A 1 -12.60 4.42 3.86
CA GLU A 1 -13.23 5.61 3.27
C GLU A 1 -12.31 6.14 2.17
N PHE A 2 -12.85 6.55 1.03
CA PHE A 2 -12.07 7.12 -0.08
C PHE A 2 -12.85 8.31 -0.65
N GLN A 3 -12.32 9.53 -0.51
CA GLN A 3 -12.98 10.76 -1.00
C GLN A 3 -14.46 10.89 -0.55
N GLY A 4 -14.74 10.60 0.73
CA GLY A 4 -16.12 10.62 1.28
C GLY A 4 -17.03 9.49 0.78
N LYS A 5 -16.48 8.51 0.05
CA LYS A 5 -17.19 7.33 -0.48
C LYS A 5 -16.68 6.05 0.18
N LEU A 6 -17.43 4.97 -0.01
CA LEU A 6 -17.08 3.64 0.48
C LEU A 6 -16.47 2.80 -0.64
N LEU A 7 -15.16 2.58 -0.57
CA LEU A 7 -14.44 1.67 -1.46
C LEU A 7 -14.35 0.28 -0.83
N CYS A 8 -14.70 -0.76 -1.59
CA CYS A 8 -14.68 -2.15 -1.12
C CYS A 8 -14.08 -3.09 -2.17
N GLY A 9 -13.29 -4.07 -1.72
CA GLY A 9 -12.96 -5.26 -2.51
C GLY A 9 -14.04 -6.31 -2.27
N VAL A 10 -14.68 -6.79 -3.33
CA VAL A 10 -15.72 -7.82 -3.28
C VAL A 10 -15.33 -8.95 -4.23
N ASN A 11 -14.71 -10.00 -3.69
CA ASN A 11 -14.12 -11.08 -4.48
C ASN A 11 -13.11 -10.54 -5.51
N HIS A 12 -13.43 -10.65 -6.81
CA HIS A 12 -12.58 -10.30 -7.94
C HIS A 12 -12.78 -8.85 -8.46
N ARG A 13 -13.53 -8.01 -7.73
CA ARG A 13 -13.89 -6.66 -8.16
C ARG A 13 -13.76 -5.64 -7.04
N ILE A 14 -13.34 -4.44 -7.41
CA ILE A 14 -13.40 -3.26 -6.55
C ILE A 14 -14.69 -2.52 -6.87
N CYS A 15 -15.45 -2.19 -5.84
CA CYS A 15 -16.69 -1.43 -5.92
C CYS A 15 -16.54 -0.13 -5.14
N LEU A 16 -16.94 0.99 -5.75
CA LEU A 16 -17.05 2.28 -5.07
C LEU A 16 -18.51 2.65 -4.91
N TYR A 17 -18.93 2.90 -3.68
CA TYR A 17 -20.29 3.26 -3.32
C TYR A 17 -20.36 4.69 -2.80
N ALA A 18 -21.32 5.46 -3.30
CA ALA A 18 -21.67 6.77 -2.77
C ALA A 18 -22.84 6.64 -1.80
N TRP A 19 -22.72 7.31 -0.65
CA TRP A 19 -23.82 7.41 0.31
C TRP A 19 -24.83 8.46 -0.17
N LYS A 20 -26.09 8.05 -0.37
CA LYS A 20 -27.18 8.98 -0.67
C LYS A 20 -28.04 9.17 0.57
N THR A 21 -28.16 10.42 1.00
CA THR A 21 -29.14 10.85 1.99
C THR A 21 -30.40 11.32 1.28
N SER A 22 -31.57 10.92 1.78
CA SER A 22 -32.85 11.43 1.30
C SER A 22 -33.18 12.74 2.01
N ASP A 23 -33.39 13.83 1.26
CA ASP A 23 -33.72 15.16 1.81
C ASP A 23 -35.15 15.28 2.36
N LYS A 24 -35.99 14.23 2.24
CA LYS A 24 -37.43 14.29 2.56
C LYS A 24 -37.86 13.43 3.76
N GLY A 25 -37.07 13.39 4.83
CA GLY A 25 -37.51 12.86 6.14
C GLY A 25 -37.85 11.37 6.20
N THR A 26 -37.81 10.65 5.08
CA THR A 26 -37.88 9.20 5.02
C THR A 26 -36.48 8.62 5.24
N SER A 27 -36.39 7.66 6.16
CA SER A 27 -35.20 6.92 6.58
C SER A 27 -34.64 5.98 5.49
N ASP A 28 -34.50 6.46 4.27
CA ASP A 28 -34.09 5.66 3.10
C ASP A 28 -32.67 6.03 2.65
N ASN A 29 -31.77 6.16 3.61
CA ASN A 29 -30.35 6.35 3.34
C ASN A 29 -29.79 5.05 2.78
N ASN A 30 -29.17 5.11 1.60
CA ASN A 30 -28.66 3.92 0.94
C ASN A 30 -27.28 4.15 0.31
N LEU A 31 -26.55 3.05 0.18
CA LEU A 31 -25.32 2.99 -0.60
C LEU A 31 -25.70 2.74 -2.06
N THR A 32 -25.29 3.66 -2.93
CA THR A 32 -25.46 3.50 -4.38
C THR A 32 -24.12 3.16 -5.02
N LEU A 33 -24.09 2.07 -5.80
CA LEU A 33 -22.90 1.70 -6.55
C LEU A 33 -22.63 2.75 -7.61
N GLU A 34 -21.45 3.34 -7.59
CA GLU A 34 -21.03 4.37 -8.53
C GLU A 34 -20.20 3.79 -9.67
N CYS A 35 -19.17 2.99 -9.33
CA CYS A 35 -18.36 2.32 -10.33
C CYS A 35 -17.81 0.98 -9.81
N THR A 36 -17.48 0.11 -10.77
CA THR A 36 -16.82 -1.18 -10.51
C THR A 36 -15.58 -1.30 -11.39
N HIS A 37 -14.49 -1.81 -10.82
CA HIS A 37 -13.30 -2.25 -11.54
C HIS A 37 -13.12 -3.76 -11.34
N ARG A 38 -12.75 -4.48 -12.40
CA ARG A 38 -12.55 -5.94 -12.42
C ARG A 38 -11.16 -6.23 -12.96
N GLY A 39 -10.69 -7.47 -12.83
CA GLY A 39 -9.37 -7.89 -13.29
C GLY A 39 -8.46 -8.42 -12.18
N PHE A 40 -9.05 -8.67 -11.01
CA PHE A 40 -8.44 -9.38 -9.89
C PHE A 40 -8.90 -10.84 -9.89
N ILE A 41 -8.14 -11.71 -9.24
CA ILE A 41 -8.55 -13.08 -8.91
C ILE A 41 -9.33 -13.03 -7.59
N LEU A 42 -8.70 -12.48 -6.54
CA LEU A 42 -9.33 -12.25 -5.25
C LEU A 42 -8.62 -11.10 -4.54
N ILE A 43 -9.36 -10.03 -4.22
CA ILE A 43 -8.82 -8.89 -3.49
C ILE A 43 -8.80 -9.23 -2.01
N LEU A 44 -7.60 -9.24 -1.41
CA LEU A 44 -7.41 -9.51 0.01
C LEU A 44 -7.17 -8.25 0.84
N SER A 45 -6.54 -7.25 0.23
CA SER A 45 -6.22 -6.00 0.91
C SER A 45 -6.35 -4.81 -0.03
N LEU A 46 -6.71 -3.68 0.56
CA LEU A 46 -6.79 -2.39 -0.09
C LEU A 46 -6.07 -1.37 0.79
N ALA A 47 -5.22 -0.56 0.17
CA ALA A 47 -4.63 0.63 0.76
C ALA A 47 -5.01 1.85 -0.05
N ILE A 48 -5.07 2.99 0.63
CA ILE A 48 -5.46 4.27 0.06
C ILE A 48 -4.42 5.29 0.50
N HIS A 49 -3.88 6.02 -0.47
CA HIS A 49 -3.02 7.17 -0.20
C HIS A 49 -3.35 8.27 -1.21
N GLY A 50 -3.79 9.42 -0.70
CA GLY A 50 -4.26 10.52 -1.54
C GLY A 50 -5.38 10.08 -2.51
N GLU A 51 -5.11 10.18 -3.80
CA GLU A 51 -6.01 9.77 -4.89
C GLU A 51 -5.80 8.32 -5.38
N PHE A 52 -4.76 7.66 -4.87
CA PHE A 52 -4.37 6.32 -5.30
C PHE A 52 -5.04 5.25 -4.46
N ILE A 53 -5.37 4.16 -5.14
CA ILE A 53 -5.89 2.93 -4.56
C ILE A 53 -4.90 1.83 -4.90
N VAL A 54 -4.37 1.16 -3.89
CA VAL A 54 -3.49 0.01 -4.06
C VAL A 54 -4.27 -1.23 -3.68
N ALA A 55 -4.36 -2.18 -4.60
CA ALA A 55 -5.07 -3.43 -4.40
C ALA A 55 -4.11 -4.61 -4.39
N GLY A 56 -4.22 -5.44 -3.36
CA GLY A 56 -3.48 -6.69 -3.24
C GLY A 56 -4.35 -7.85 -3.65
N ASP A 57 -3.85 -8.59 -4.62
CA ASP A 57 -4.47 -9.80 -5.11
C ASP A 57 -3.92 -11.03 -4.38
N LEU A 58 -4.73 -12.07 -4.23
CA LEU A 58 -4.31 -13.36 -3.67
C LEU A 58 -3.12 -13.95 -4.43
N ILE A 59 -3.04 -13.76 -5.76
CA ILE A 59 -1.99 -14.34 -6.61
C ILE A 59 -1.24 -13.27 -7.39
N MET A 60 -1.92 -12.20 -7.84
CA MET A 60 -1.34 -11.17 -8.71
C MET A 60 -0.79 -9.95 -7.95
N SER A 61 0.06 -10.17 -6.95
CA SER A 61 0.81 -9.12 -6.21
C SER A 61 -0.01 -7.82 -6.03
N MET A 62 0.55 -6.66 -6.41
CA MET A 62 -0.03 -5.33 -6.22
C MET A 62 -0.47 -4.71 -7.55
N THR A 63 -1.65 -4.07 -7.53
CA THR A 63 -2.15 -3.21 -8.62
C THR A 63 -2.41 -1.81 -8.11
N LEU A 64 -1.85 -0.80 -8.77
CA LEU A 64 -2.07 0.61 -8.53
C LEU A 64 -3.19 1.13 -9.43
N LEU A 65 -4.19 1.74 -8.82
CA LEU A 65 -5.37 2.28 -9.47
C LEU A 65 -5.56 3.75 -9.08
N ARG A 66 -6.30 4.48 -9.90
CA ARG A 66 -6.78 5.83 -9.59
C ARG A 66 -8.23 5.96 -9.97
N TYR A 67 -8.94 6.79 -9.21
CA TYR A 67 -10.31 7.15 -9.48
C TYR A 67 -10.38 8.55 -10.10
N THR A 68 -10.86 8.64 -11.34
CA THR A 68 -11.03 9.90 -12.08
C THR A 68 -12.31 9.80 -12.91
N ASP A 69 -13.07 10.90 -13.01
CA ASP A 69 -14.30 10.98 -13.82
C ASP A 69 -15.31 9.83 -13.56
N LYS A 70 -15.54 9.51 -12.29
CA LYS A 70 -16.43 8.41 -11.85
C LYS A 70 -16.03 7.02 -12.34
N LYS A 71 -14.75 6.82 -12.66
CA LYS A 71 -14.21 5.54 -13.09
C LYS A 71 -12.91 5.22 -12.35
N ILE A 72 -12.75 3.96 -11.97
CA ILE A 72 -11.49 3.43 -11.46
C ILE A 72 -10.72 2.83 -12.63
N THR A 73 -9.51 3.34 -12.85
CA THR A 73 -8.60 2.90 -13.90
C THR A 73 -7.29 2.40 -13.31
N GLU A 74 -6.75 1.35 -13.91
CA GLU A 74 -5.42 0.85 -13.58
C GLU A 74 -4.36 1.78 -14.14
N ILE A 75 -3.42 2.18 -13.28
CA ILE A 75 -2.27 3.00 -13.64
C ILE A 75 -1.07 2.09 -13.90
N ALA A 76 -0.77 1.23 -12.93
CA ALA A 76 0.37 0.35 -12.97
C ALA A 76 0.10 -0.94 -12.21
N ARG A 77 0.83 -2.00 -12.54
CA ARG A 77 0.73 -3.29 -11.87
C ARG A 77 2.10 -3.94 -11.73
N ASP A 78 2.28 -4.71 -10.68
CA ASP A 78 3.40 -5.63 -10.56
C ASP A 78 3.17 -6.87 -11.43
N ALA A 79 4.19 -7.26 -12.20
CA ALA A 79 4.13 -8.44 -13.05
C ALA A 79 4.39 -9.75 -12.28
N SER A 80 4.82 -9.64 -11.01
CA SER A 80 5.17 -10.76 -10.15
C SER A 80 3.92 -11.47 -9.62
N MET A 81 4.08 -12.75 -9.26
CA MET A 81 3.01 -13.60 -8.72
C MET A 81 3.22 -13.84 -7.23
N ASP A 82 3.23 -12.76 -6.45
CA ASP A 82 3.42 -12.82 -5.01
C ASP A 82 2.07 -12.88 -4.28
N MET A 83 1.93 -13.87 -3.39
CA MET A 83 0.73 -14.04 -2.58
C MET A 83 0.81 -13.14 -1.35
N LEU A 84 0.12 -12.00 -1.40
CA LEU A 84 0.27 -10.97 -0.38
C LEU A 84 -0.54 -11.27 0.88
N THR A 85 0.06 -10.97 2.03
CA THR A 85 -0.53 -11.09 3.37
C THR A 85 -0.93 -9.73 3.91
N ALA A 86 -0.13 -8.70 3.63
CA ALA A 86 -0.42 -7.32 3.96
C ALA A 86 0.15 -6.39 2.88
N LEU A 87 -0.44 -5.21 2.74
CA LEU A 87 0.10 -4.16 1.88
C LEU A 87 -0.29 -2.79 2.44
N GLU A 88 0.50 -1.78 2.09
CA GLU A 88 0.22 -0.39 2.40
C GLU A 88 0.92 0.54 1.40
N ALA A 89 0.41 1.76 1.24
CA ALA A 89 1.10 2.81 0.52
C ALA A 89 1.92 3.65 1.51
N ILE A 90 3.24 3.73 1.31
CA ILE A 90 4.13 4.53 2.17
C ILE A 90 3.93 6.02 1.84
N ASP A 91 3.92 6.34 0.55
CA ASP A 91 3.69 7.67 -0.01
C ASP A 91 3.05 7.56 -1.42
N ASP A 92 3.08 8.64 -2.20
CA ASP A 92 2.47 8.72 -3.53
C ASP A 92 3.16 7.83 -4.59
N GLU A 93 4.41 7.44 -4.37
CA GLU A 93 5.22 6.71 -5.33
C GLU A 93 5.70 5.35 -4.82
N THR A 94 5.78 5.16 -3.51
CA THR A 94 6.35 3.98 -2.85
C THR A 94 5.28 3.18 -2.14
N PHE A 95 5.22 1.90 -2.46
CA PHE A 95 4.27 0.94 -1.88
C PHE A 95 5.04 -0.21 -1.23
N ILE A 96 4.48 -0.76 -0.17
CA ILE A 96 5.06 -1.90 0.55
C ILE A 96 4.06 -3.04 0.60
N ALA A 97 4.57 -4.25 0.48
CA ALA A 97 3.81 -5.46 0.72
C ALA A 97 4.62 -6.48 1.50
N ALA A 98 3.90 -7.38 2.14
CA ALA A 98 4.43 -8.59 2.72
C ALA A 98 3.78 -9.78 2.02
N ASP A 99 4.57 -10.82 1.78
CA ASP A 99 4.11 -12.06 1.16
C ASP A 99 3.82 -13.16 2.20
N ASN A 100 3.39 -14.32 1.72
CA ASN A 100 3.22 -15.52 2.54
C ASN A 100 4.53 -16.27 2.82
N ALA A 101 5.64 -15.90 2.16
CA ALA A 101 6.97 -16.43 2.39
C ALA A 101 7.70 -15.68 3.53
N SER A 102 6.99 -14.84 4.29
CA SER A 102 7.55 -14.05 5.41
C SER A 102 8.61 -13.04 4.98
N SER A 103 8.50 -12.55 3.75
CA SER A 103 9.31 -11.45 3.23
C SER A 103 8.44 -10.20 3.08
N LEU A 104 9.08 -9.04 3.20
CA LEU A 104 8.50 -7.77 2.80
C LEU A 104 9.30 -7.20 1.63
N PHE A 105 8.62 -6.44 0.78
CA PHE A 105 9.25 -5.79 -0.35
C PHE A 105 8.55 -4.47 -0.66
N THR A 106 9.26 -3.63 -1.39
CA THR A 106 8.79 -2.31 -1.80
C THR A 106 8.80 -2.22 -3.31
N LEU A 107 7.74 -1.60 -3.83
CA LEU A 107 7.57 -1.29 -5.23
C LEU A 107 7.44 0.21 -5.40
N VAL A 108 8.01 0.75 -6.46
CA VAL A 108 7.91 2.16 -6.81
C VAL A 108 7.18 2.35 -8.14
N LYS A 109 6.40 3.42 -8.22
CA LYS A 109 5.76 3.88 -9.44
C LYS A 109 6.82 4.50 -10.36
N ASN A 110 6.83 4.09 -11.63
CA ASN A 110 7.74 4.67 -12.61
C ASN A 110 7.18 6.01 -13.14
N THR A 111 7.70 7.13 -12.66
CA THR A 111 7.26 8.49 -13.04
C THR A 111 8.19 9.16 -14.06
N GLU A 112 9.41 8.65 -14.25
CA GLU A 112 10.44 9.29 -15.08
C GLU A 112 10.55 8.71 -16.50
N THR A 113 9.84 7.60 -16.80
CA THR A 113 9.88 6.98 -18.13
C THR A 113 8.99 7.69 -19.15
N THR A 114 9.46 7.77 -20.39
CA THR A 114 8.66 8.21 -21.54
C THR A 114 7.90 7.06 -22.21
N SER A 115 8.16 5.82 -21.81
CA SER A 115 7.50 4.63 -22.34
C SER A 115 6.21 4.34 -21.59
N GLU A 116 5.08 4.34 -22.29
CA GLU A 116 3.78 4.02 -21.68
C GLU A 116 3.73 2.61 -21.08
N ASP A 117 4.46 1.65 -21.66
CA ASP A 117 4.48 0.27 -21.17
C ASP A 117 5.29 0.14 -19.89
N GLU A 118 6.37 0.91 -19.74
CA GLU A 118 7.14 0.95 -18.51
C GLU A 118 6.41 1.72 -17.40
N ALA A 119 5.69 2.79 -17.75
CA ALA A 119 4.86 3.54 -16.80
C ALA A 119 3.73 2.68 -16.20
N LYS A 120 3.28 1.65 -16.91
CA LYS A 120 2.28 0.68 -16.45
C LYS A 120 2.86 -0.42 -15.56
N ARG A 121 4.18 -0.43 -15.32
CA ARG A 121 4.84 -1.43 -14.46
C ARG A 121 5.26 -0.79 -13.14
N LEU A 122 4.95 -1.48 -12.05
CA LEU A 122 5.58 -1.19 -10.77
C LEU A 122 7.00 -1.76 -10.78
N GLN A 123 7.97 -0.97 -10.33
CA GLN A 123 9.38 -1.36 -10.29
C GLN A 123 9.74 -1.84 -8.89
N TRP A 124 10.44 -2.96 -8.81
CA TRP A 124 10.97 -3.46 -7.55
C TRP A 124 12.08 -2.53 -7.03
N SER A 125 11.95 -2.07 -5.78
CA SER A 125 12.91 -1.15 -5.15
C SER A 125 13.76 -1.81 -4.06
N GLY A 126 13.26 -2.86 -3.42
CA GLY A 126 13.96 -3.48 -2.28
C GLY A 126 13.12 -4.55 -1.61
N GLY A 127 13.77 -5.45 -0.88
CA GLY A 127 13.10 -6.52 -0.15
C GLY A 127 13.94 -7.05 1.00
N TRP A 128 13.26 -7.63 1.99
CA TRP A 128 13.85 -8.16 3.20
C TRP A 128 13.09 -9.40 3.69
N HIS A 129 13.80 -10.46 4.04
CA HIS A 129 13.19 -11.64 4.64
C HIS A 129 13.05 -11.44 6.16
N LEU A 130 11.83 -11.18 6.64
CA LEU A 130 11.58 -10.92 8.05
C LEU A 130 11.64 -12.20 8.89
N GLY A 131 11.29 -13.35 8.29
CA GLY A 131 11.18 -14.62 9.00
C GLY A 131 9.91 -14.76 9.85
N ASP A 132 8.98 -13.81 9.75
CA ASP A 132 7.65 -13.85 10.34
C ASP A 132 6.61 -13.23 9.40
N GLN A 133 5.36 -13.66 9.51
CA GLN A 133 4.28 -13.28 8.61
C GLN A 133 3.59 -12.01 9.12
N ILE A 134 3.64 -10.94 8.32
CA ILE A 134 2.96 -9.67 8.63
C ILE A 134 1.48 -9.78 8.25
N ASN A 135 0.58 -9.47 9.19
CA ASN A 135 -0.86 -9.45 8.93
C ASN A 135 -1.40 -8.06 8.61
N ARG A 136 -0.77 -7.02 9.16
CA ARG A 136 -1.22 -5.64 8.98
C ARG A 136 -0.06 -4.65 9.04
N PHE A 137 -0.13 -3.68 8.14
CA PHE A 137 0.55 -2.40 8.23
C PHE A 137 -0.43 -1.34 8.73
N LYS A 138 0.09 -0.31 9.39
CA LYS A 138 -0.69 0.86 9.80
C LYS A 138 0.19 2.10 9.89
N HIS A 139 -0.20 3.17 9.21
CA HIS A 139 0.41 4.49 9.38
C HIS A 139 0.36 4.95 10.84
N GLY A 140 1.51 5.37 11.39
CA GLY A 140 1.61 5.88 12.75
C GLY A 140 2.99 5.73 13.39
N SER A 141 3.11 6.26 14.60
CA SER A 141 4.29 6.16 15.45
C SER A 141 3.86 5.97 16.90
N LEU A 142 4.65 5.22 17.68
CA LEU A 142 4.46 5.04 19.12
C LEU A 142 5.27 6.04 19.95
N VAL A 143 6.11 6.85 19.30
CA VAL A 143 6.99 7.84 19.96
C VAL A 143 6.39 9.23 19.79
N MET A 144 6.45 10.05 20.85
CA MET A 144 6.05 11.46 20.76
C MET A 144 6.91 12.21 19.76
N ALA A 145 6.27 12.94 18.85
CA ALA A 145 6.95 13.79 17.89
C ALA A 145 7.58 14.99 18.61
N ASN A 146 8.79 14.84 19.12
CA ASN A 146 9.59 15.98 19.54
C ASN A 146 10.00 16.74 18.28
N GLN A 147 9.47 17.95 18.10
CA GLN A 147 9.71 18.79 16.92
C GLN A 147 11.15 19.35 16.84
N GLU A 148 12.02 19.00 17.77
CA GLU A 148 13.36 19.56 17.89
C GLU A 148 14.41 18.45 17.74
N GLY A 149 14.84 18.22 16.49
CA GLY A 149 15.98 17.36 16.17
C GLY A 149 15.89 16.74 14.76
N ASP A 150 17.03 16.67 14.07
CA ASP A 150 17.16 15.87 12.84
C ASP A 150 17.09 14.38 13.21
N ALA A 151 15.88 13.81 13.18
CA ALA A 151 15.70 12.40 13.47
C ALA A 151 16.46 11.55 12.42
N PRO A 152 17.22 10.53 12.83
CA PRO A 152 17.99 9.70 11.89
C PRO A 152 17.09 8.91 10.94
N ALA A 153 15.86 8.59 11.36
CA ALA A 153 14.87 7.90 10.56
C ALA A 153 13.48 8.51 10.79
N ILE A 154 12.65 8.50 9.75
CA ILE A 154 11.28 8.99 9.81
C ILE A 154 10.34 7.77 9.83
N PRO A 155 9.73 7.43 10.99
CA PRO A 155 8.76 6.34 11.07
C PRO A 155 7.57 6.61 10.14
N LYS A 156 7.17 5.61 9.37
CA LYS A 156 6.02 5.68 8.46
C LYS A 156 4.92 4.72 8.89
N LEU A 157 5.29 3.46 9.09
CA LEU A 157 4.34 2.39 9.35
C LEU A 157 4.72 1.62 10.62
N LEU A 158 3.71 1.22 11.36
CA LEU A 158 3.77 0.10 12.28
C LEU A 158 3.33 -1.16 11.54
N PHE A 159 3.88 -2.31 11.91
CA PHE A 159 3.38 -3.59 11.44
C PHE A 159 3.23 -4.59 12.59
N ALA A 160 2.31 -5.53 12.42
CA ALA A 160 2.06 -6.59 13.37
C ALA A 160 2.12 -7.96 12.68
N THR A 161 2.74 -8.91 13.34
CA THR A 161 2.99 -10.27 12.83
C THR A 161 2.08 -11.32 13.47
N VAL A 162 2.08 -12.54 12.91
CA VAL A 162 1.38 -13.69 13.47
C VAL A 162 1.94 -14.10 14.84
N SER A 163 3.26 -13.97 15.06
CA SER A 163 3.87 -14.31 16.35
C SER A 163 3.56 -13.32 17.48
N GLY A 164 2.96 -12.17 17.16
CA GLY A 164 2.68 -11.09 18.11
C GLY A 164 3.78 -10.03 18.20
N ALA A 165 4.83 -10.11 17.38
CA ALA A 165 5.81 -9.04 17.25
C ALA A 165 5.18 -7.79 16.60
N ILE A 166 5.50 -6.62 17.14
CA ILE A 166 5.17 -5.30 16.58
C ILE A 166 6.46 -4.65 16.12
N GLY A 167 6.52 -4.25 14.86
CA GLY A 167 7.69 -3.60 14.27
C GLY A 167 7.35 -2.24 13.64
N VAL A 168 8.40 -1.57 13.17
CA VAL A 168 8.32 -0.24 12.55
C VAL A 168 9.02 -0.27 11.20
N VAL A 169 8.39 0.29 10.18
CA VAL A 169 9.03 0.66 8.91
C VAL A 169 9.29 2.17 8.94
N ALA A 170 10.56 2.54 8.78
CA ALA A 170 10.99 3.92 8.75
C ALA A 170 11.78 4.21 7.46
N THR A 171 11.69 5.46 7.02
CA THR A 171 12.41 5.96 5.84
C THR A 171 13.69 6.64 6.27
N LEU A 172 14.74 6.48 5.46
CA LEU A 172 16.08 7.03 5.67
C LEU A 172 16.45 7.90 4.47
N THR A 173 17.24 8.95 4.72
CA THR A 173 17.95 9.67 3.65
C THR A 173 19.03 8.76 3.05
N ALA A 174 19.36 8.95 1.76
CA ALA A 174 20.37 8.15 1.06
C ALA A 174 21.71 8.08 1.81
N ASP A 175 22.21 9.21 2.32
CA ASP A 175 23.49 9.26 3.05
C ASP A 175 23.46 8.38 4.31
N LYS A 176 22.39 8.48 5.11
CA LYS A 176 22.19 7.66 6.32
C LYS A 176 22.05 6.18 5.98
N TYR A 177 21.34 5.84 4.90
CA TYR A 177 21.22 4.45 4.44
C TYR A 177 22.60 3.86 4.10
N GLN A 178 23.44 4.57 3.35
CA GLN A 178 24.78 4.08 3.00
C GLN A 178 25.65 3.80 4.23
N VAL A 179 25.62 4.70 5.21
CA VAL A 179 26.37 4.51 6.47
C VAL A 179 25.87 3.27 7.22
N LEU A 180 24.55 3.10 7.36
CA LEU A 180 23.97 1.97 8.08
C LEU A 180 24.19 0.64 7.34
N HIS A 181 24.12 0.64 6.01
CA HIS A 181 24.37 -0.54 5.20
C HIS A 181 25.85 -0.98 5.26
N HIS A 182 26.78 -0.03 5.24
CA HIS A 182 28.19 -0.32 5.49
C HIS A 182 28.42 -0.88 6.89
N LEU A 183 27.75 -0.33 7.91
CA LEU A 183 27.83 -0.84 9.29
C LEU A 183 27.31 -2.28 9.38
N GLU A 184 26.13 -2.55 8.82
CA GLU A 184 25.51 -3.88 8.76
C GLU A 184 26.47 -4.90 8.12
N THR A 185 27.03 -4.58 6.94
CA THR A 185 27.95 -5.46 6.21
C THR A 185 29.24 -5.74 6.98
N ASN A 186 29.70 -4.80 7.80
CA ASN A 186 30.89 -4.98 8.63
C ASN A 186 30.58 -5.78 9.90
N MET A 187 29.35 -5.70 10.42
CA MET A 187 28.91 -6.49 11.58
C MET A 187 28.58 -7.94 11.22
N SER A 188 28.24 -8.23 9.96
CA SER A 188 27.97 -9.59 9.49
C SER A 188 29.23 -10.42 9.21
N LYS A 189 30.43 -9.83 9.34
CA LYS A 189 31.73 -10.50 9.20
C LYS A 189 32.25 -10.96 10.56
#